data_AF-A0A7S4K5F5-F1
#
_entry.id   AF-A0A7S4K5F5-F1
#
_cell.length_a   1.000
_cell.length_b   1.000
_cell.length_c   1.000
_cell.angle_alpha   90.00
_cell.angle_beta   90.00
_cell.angle_gamma   90.00
#
_symmetry.space_group_name_H-M   'P 1'
#
loop_
_entity.id
_entity.type
_entity.pdbx_description
1 polymer ?
#
loop_
_entity_poly.entity_id
_entity_poly.type
_entity_poly.pdbx_seq_one_letter_code
_entity_poly.pdbx_strand_id
1 'polypeptide(L)'
;YRVSTYGAVGPPLPYPDLVAWDDDGRLCAIAVGRRVAIYASEPPRFTLLGTAPLGAYAELDPMVESIKFVHGALYCSTRTSVQVVFLGDVEFEDTSSLSSSSQGGAEKGAGNSGGAAAAAAIASPEDRLCRLDTFVVASADVPPWASRTLPTLSFNMNPTPLPMLLNRPSVLSYHGGSLLVSTASGVRAIPMLHPILRIGALLAAGQPGRARRWFDAIPPSDHDALAAFLERRDVPELALTDLPGLSLECSVDVCLRRDLTEALEYIVETRGTEELWRVDGGRGDAPGGA
;
A
#
# COMPACT_ATOMS: atom_id res chain seq x y z
N TYR A 1 -29.24 -12.51 4.03
CA TYR A 1 -28.00 -13.09 4.56
C TYR A 1 -27.77 -14.44 3.90
N ARG A 2 -26.91 -14.52 2.88
CA ARG A 2 -26.37 -15.81 2.43
C ARG A 2 -25.25 -16.17 3.40
N VAL A 3 -25.37 -17.30 4.07
CA VAL A 3 -24.30 -17.84 4.91
C VAL A 3 -23.32 -18.53 3.95
N SER A 4 -22.19 -17.89 3.69
CA SER A 4 -21.10 -18.51 2.94
C SER A 4 -20.33 -19.43 3.88
N THR A 5 -20.17 -20.70 3.50
CA THR A 5 -19.32 -21.64 4.23
C THR A 5 -17.89 -21.50 3.69
N TYR A 6 -16.96 -21.10 4.54
CA TYR A 6 -15.53 -21.05 4.21
C TYR A 6 -14.85 -22.32 4.70
N GLY A 7 -14.01 -22.92 3.85
CA GLY A 7 -13.10 -23.99 4.25
C GLY A 7 -11.77 -23.38 4.67
N ALA A 8 -11.29 -23.65 5.89
CA ALA A 8 -9.97 -23.21 6.30
C ALA A 8 -8.90 -23.97 5.50
N VAL A 9 -8.04 -23.24 4.78
CA VAL A 9 -6.88 -23.80 4.08
C VAL A 9 -5.63 -23.27 4.76
N GLY A 10 -4.92 -24.12 5.49
CA GLY A 10 -3.69 -23.76 6.21
C GLY A 10 -3.62 -24.31 7.64
N PRO A 11 -2.47 -24.16 8.32
CA PRO A 11 -2.33 -24.55 9.72
C PRO A 11 -3.28 -23.73 10.61
N PRO A 12 -3.81 -24.30 11.70
CA PRO A 12 -4.65 -23.58 12.63
C PRO A 12 -3.89 -22.38 13.18
N LEU A 13 -4.49 -21.19 13.05
CA LEU A 13 -3.95 -19.99 13.68
C LEU A 13 -4.03 -20.16 15.21
N PRO A 14 -2.98 -19.77 15.97
CA PRO A 14 -3.10 -19.65 17.41
C PRO A 14 -4.27 -18.70 17.74
N TYR A 15 -4.98 -18.96 18.84
CA TYR A 15 -6.15 -18.20 19.28
C TYR A 15 -5.96 -16.69 19.06
N PRO A 16 -6.68 -16.07 18.11
CA PRO A 16 -6.42 -14.69 17.76
C PRO A 16 -6.83 -13.77 18.91
N ASP A 17 -6.00 -12.78 19.22
CA ASP A 17 -6.30 -11.80 20.26
C ASP A 17 -7.42 -10.87 19.79
N LEU A 18 -7.34 -10.45 18.52
CA LEU A 18 -8.28 -9.52 17.90
C LEU A 18 -8.54 -9.92 16.45
N VAL A 19 -9.76 -9.64 15.98
CA VAL A 19 -10.18 -9.77 14.58
C VAL A 19 -10.95 -8.52 14.19
N ALA A 20 -10.61 -7.94 13.04
CA ALA A 20 -11.36 -6.83 12.45
C ALA A 20 -11.61 -7.08 10.96
N TRP A 21 -12.80 -6.69 10.50
CA TRP A 21 -13.19 -6.70 9.11
C TRP A 21 -13.25 -5.27 8.59
N ASP A 22 -13.00 -5.09 7.30
CA ASP A 22 -13.32 -3.84 6.62
C ASP A 22 -14.84 -3.66 6.45
N ASP A 23 -15.24 -2.47 6.02
CA ASP A 23 -16.65 -2.11 5.87
C ASP A 23 -17.35 -2.95 4.78
N ASP A 24 -16.58 -3.43 3.78
CA ASP A 24 -17.08 -4.22 2.64
C ASP A 24 -17.06 -5.74 2.91
N GLY A 25 -16.45 -6.19 4.00
CA GLY A 25 -16.24 -7.61 4.31
C GLY A 25 -15.26 -8.33 3.38
N ARG A 26 -14.44 -7.59 2.62
CA ARG A 26 -13.44 -8.12 1.68
C ARG A 26 -12.09 -8.34 2.34
N LEU A 27 -11.78 -7.60 3.40
CA LEU A 27 -10.53 -7.69 4.12
C LEU A 27 -10.77 -8.10 5.57
N CYS A 28 -9.90 -8.96 6.08
CA CYS A 28 -9.91 -9.39 7.46
C CYS A 28 -8.50 -9.28 8.05
N ALA A 29 -8.37 -8.56 9.15
CA ALA A 29 -7.13 -8.43 9.91
C ALA A 29 -7.23 -9.28 11.19
N ILE A 30 -6.20 -10.08 11.43
CA ILE A 30 -6.07 -10.93 12.61
C ILE A 30 -4.81 -10.53 13.36
N ALA A 31 -4.94 -10.19 14.64
CA ALA A 31 -3.81 -9.86 15.50
C ALA A 31 -3.44 -11.03 16.42
N VAL A 32 -2.14 -11.32 16.54
CA VAL A 32 -1.56 -12.27 17.49
C VAL A 32 -0.31 -11.64 18.11
N GLY A 33 -0.37 -11.33 19.40
CA GLY A 33 0.65 -10.60 20.13
C GLY A 33 0.93 -9.24 19.48
N ARG A 34 2.12 -9.11 18.89
CA ARG A 34 2.59 -7.89 18.20
C ARG A 34 2.42 -7.90 16.68
N ARG A 35 1.93 -8.98 16.10
CA ARG A 35 1.84 -9.13 14.64
C ARG A 35 0.39 -9.06 14.21
N VAL A 36 0.17 -8.41 13.07
CA VAL A 36 -1.11 -8.45 12.38
C VAL A 36 -0.93 -9.10 11.03
N ALA A 37 -1.79 -10.06 10.73
CA ALA A 37 -1.92 -10.70 9.43
C ALA A 37 -3.18 -10.17 8.75
N ILE A 38 -3.08 -9.83 7.47
CA ILE A 38 -4.21 -9.32 6.68
C ILE A 38 -4.55 -10.35 5.62
N TYR A 39 -5.83 -10.65 5.50
CA TYR A 39 -6.39 -11.64 4.58
C TYR A 39 -7.41 -11.00 3.65
N ALA A 40 -7.42 -11.43 2.39
CA ALA A 40 -8.52 -11.20 1.46
C ALA A 40 -9.57 -12.31 1.62
N SER A 41 -10.84 -11.93 1.71
CA SER A 41 -11.98 -12.84 1.73
C SER A 41 -12.69 -12.81 0.37
N GLU A 42 -12.37 -13.81 -0.45
CA GLU A 42 -12.97 -14.01 -1.77
C GLU A 42 -13.64 -15.38 -1.78
N PRO A 43 -14.95 -15.50 -1.53
CA PRO A 43 -15.59 -16.81 -1.43
C PRO A 43 -15.25 -17.72 -2.62
N PRO A 44 -14.76 -18.97 -2.39
CA PRO A 44 -14.61 -19.67 -1.10
C PRO A 44 -13.24 -19.51 -0.42
N ARG A 45 -12.33 -18.72 -1.00
CA ARG A 45 -10.94 -18.52 -0.60
C ARG A 45 -10.80 -17.48 0.53
N PHE A 46 -9.78 -17.70 1.34
CA PHE A 46 -9.34 -16.77 2.38
C PHE A 46 -7.81 -16.70 2.30
N THR A 47 -7.30 -15.69 1.61
CA THR A 47 -5.90 -15.63 1.15
C THR A 47 -5.11 -14.70 2.04
N LEU A 48 -3.97 -15.14 2.58
CA LEU A 48 -3.07 -14.26 3.33
C LEU A 48 -2.43 -13.27 2.35
N LEU A 49 -2.70 -11.98 2.54
CA LEU A 49 -2.08 -10.91 1.76
C LEU A 49 -0.72 -10.53 2.34
N GLY A 50 -0.59 -10.46 3.67
CA GLY A 50 0.68 -10.10 4.27
C GLY A 50 0.63 -10.04 5.78
N THR A 51 1.81 -9.86 6.38
CA THR A 51 1.93 -9.67 7.84
C THR A 51 2.79 -8.47 8.15
N ALA A 52 2.41 -7.71 9.17
CA ALA A 52 3.14 -6.55 9.66
C ALA A 52 3.46 -6.73 11.15
N PRO A 53 4.73 -6.57 11.56
CA PRO A 53 5.07 -6.41 12.96
C PRO A 53 4.65 -5.01 13.42
N LEU A 54 4.11 -4.92 14.63
CA LEU A 54 3.68 -3.68 15.25
C LEU A 54 4.47 -3.45 16.53
N GLY A 55 4.66 -2.17 16.85
CA GLY A 55 5.21 -1.69 18.11
C GLY A 55 6.22 -0.58 17.90
N ALA A 56 6.40 0.27 18.91
CA ALA A 56 7.49 1.22 18.93
C ALA A 56 8.79 0.54 19.37
N TYR A 57 9.95 1.05 18.94
CA TYR A 57 11.27 0.50 19.28
C TYR A 57 11.53 0.36 20.80
N ALA A 58 10.88 1.18 21.62
CA ALA A 58 11.07 1.20 23.07
C ALA A 58 10.08 0.31 23.84
N GLU A 59 9.05 -0.23 23.19
CA GLU A 59 8.01 -1.00 23.85
C GLU A 59 8.51 -2.44 24.09
N LEU A 60 8.61 -2.84 25.36
CA LEU A 60 8.96 -4.19 25.74
C LEU A 60 7.72 -5.09 25.57
N ASP A 61 7.75 -5.92 24.54
CA ASP A 61 6.67 -6.85 24.16
C ASP A 61 5.33 -6.15 23.81
N PRO A 62 5.30 -5.39 22.70
CA PRO A 62 4.13 -4.61 22.30
C PRO A 62 2.95 -5.53 21.94
N MET A 63 1.92 -5.60 22.78
CA MET A 63 0.68 -6.31 22.43
C MET A 63 -0.27 -5.36 21.70
N VAL A 64 -0.89 -5.84 20.63
CA VAL A 64 -1.94 -5.10 19.93
C VAL A 64 -3.21 -5.11 20.78
N GLU A 65 -3.67 -3.94 21.20
CA GLU A 65 -4.86 -3.78 22.05
C GLU A 65 -6.12 -3.41 21.23
N SER A 66 -5.95 -2.84 20.04
CA SER A 66 -7.08 -2.54 19.15
C SER A 66 -6.65 -2.53 17.68
N ILE A 67 -7.53 -3.01 16.80
CA ILE A 67 -7.38 -2.97 15.34
C ILE A 67 -8.68 -2.48 14.71
N LYS A 68 -8.59 -1.62 13.69
CA LYS A 68 -9.76 -1.09 12.99
C LYS A 68 -9.41 -0.67 11.56
N PHE A 69 -10.22 -1.12 10.61
CA PHE A 69 -10.20 -0.54 9.27
C PHE A 69 -10.93 0.80 9.25
N VAL A 70 -10.31 1.80 8.63
CA VAL A 70 -10.92 3.09 8.38
C VAL A 70 -10.52 3.53 6.97
N HIS A 71 -11.50 3.61 6.07
CA HIS A 71 -11.30 4.02 4.67
C HIS A 71 -10.20 3.21 3.95
N GLY A 72 -10.26 1.87 4.05
CA GLY A 72 -9.30 0.97 3.40
C GLY A 72 -7.91 0.89 4.04
N ALA A 73 -7.60 1.75 5.02
CA ALA A 73 -6.36 1.67 5.80
C ALA A 73 -6.61 0.94 7.14
N LEU A 74 -5.68 0.08 7.54
CA LEU A 74 -5.76 -0.61 8.82
C LEU A 74 -5.02 0.18 9.88
N TYR A 75 -5.72 0.59 10.93
CA TYR A 75 -5.13 1.24 12.08
C TYR A 75 -5.02 0.27 13.23
N CYS A 76 -3.83 0.21 13.83
CA CYS A 76 -3.53 -0.66 14.94
C CYS A 76 -3.03 0.17 16.11
N SER A 77 -3.44 -0.19 17.32
CA SER A 77 -2.94 0.42 18.54
C SER A 77 -2.31 -0.61 19.46
N THR A 78 -1.16 -0.25 20.01
CA THR A 78 -0.56 -0.91 21.17
C THR A 78 -0.90 -0.11 22.43
N ARG A 79 -0.30 -0.46 23.57
CA ARG A 79 -0.51 0.29 24.81
C ARG A 79 -0.05 1.73 24.70
N THR A 80 1.05 1.98 23.99
CA THR A 80 1.73 3.28 23.90
C THR A 80 1.81 3.87 22.49
N SER A 81 1.38 3.16 21.45
CA SER A 81 1.52 3.62 20.06
C SER A 81 0.26 3.42 19.22
N VAL A 82 0.13 4.25 18.18
CA VAL A 82 -0.84 4.09 17.10
C VAL A 82 -0.09 4.03 15.78
N GLN A 83 -0.35 2.97 15.01
CA GLN A 83 0.27 2.68 13.73
C GLN A 83 -0.81 2.55 12.65
N VAL A 84 -0.43 2.87 11.43
CA VAL A 84 -1.24 2.63 10.23
C VAL A 84 -0.50 1.65 9.33
N VAL A 85 -1.24 0.67 8.82
CA VAL A 85 -0.79 -0.28 7.81
C VAL A 85 -1.58 0.00 6.55
N PHE A 86 -0.86 0.38 5.51
CA PHE A 86 -1.43 0.50 4.18
C PHE A 86 -1.18 -0.79 3.42
N LEU A 87 -2.25 -1.34 2.87
CA LEU A 87 -2.17 -2.46 1.96
C LEU A 87 -1.58 -1.96 0.64
N GLY A 88 -0.74 -2.80 0.05
CA GLY A 88 -0.31 -2.62 -1.33
C GLY A 88 -1.40 -3.07 -2.31
N ASP A 89 -0.98 -3.22 -3.56
CA ASP A 89 -1.74 -3.79 -4.66
C ASP A 89 -2.38 -5.11 -4.24
N VAL A 90 -3.71 -5.13 -4.27
CA VAL A 90 -4.51 -6.33 -4.08
C VAL A 90 -5.30 -6.51 -5.37
N GLU A 91 -4.70 -7.19 -6.34
CA GLU A 91 -5.41 -7.61 -7.54
C GLU A 91 -6.52 -8.59 -7.15
N PHE A 92 -7.72 -8.08 -6.95
CA PHE A 92 -8.91 -8.89 -6.94
C PHE A 92 -9.23 -9.19 -8.40
N GLU A 93 -9.04 -10.44 -8.82
CA GLU A 93 -9.55 -10.89 -10.12
C GLU A 93 -11.08 -10.76 -10.08
N ASP A 94 -11.60 -9.62 -10.54
CA ASP A 94 -13.03 -9.37 -10.67
C ASP A 94 -13.58 -10.35 -11.72
N THR A 95 -13.99 -11.53 -11.26
CA THR A 95 -14.64 -12.57 -12.06
C THR A 95 -16.01 -12.16 -12.62
N SER A 96 -16.40 -10.89 -12.47
CA SER A 96 -17.70 -10.35 -12.88
C SER A 96 -17.81 -9.84 -14.33
N SER A 97 -16.77 -9.93 -15.17
CA SER A 97 -16.79 -9.36 -16.53
C SER A 97 -16.97 -10.36 -17.70
N LEU A 98 -17.48 -11.58 -17.48
CA LEU A 98 -17.78 -12.55 -18.55
C LEU A 98 -19.29 -12.79 -18.82
N SER A 99 -20.13 -11.76 -18.67
CA SER A 99 -21.51 -11.84 -19.19
C SER A 99 -22.04 -10.49 -19.71
N SER A 100 -21.64 -10.10 -20.92
CA SER A 100 -22.55 -9.38 -21.86
C SER A 100 -21.92 -9.22 -23.26
N SER A 101 -21.80 -10.32 -24.00
CA SER A 101 -21.65 -10.27 -25.46
C SER A 101 -22.40 -11.45 -26.09
N SER A 102 -23.69 -11.28 -26.38
CA SER A 102 -24.38 -11.93 -27.51
C SER A 102 -25.90 -11.63 -27.56
N GLN A 103 -26.28 -10.61 -28.32
CA GLN A 103 -27.55 -10.53 -29.06
C GLN A 103 -27.44 -9.30 -29.99
N GLY A 104 -27.46 -9.37 -31.32
CA GLY A 104 -27.54 -10.48 -32.25
C GLY A 104 -27.14 -9.98 -33.64
N GLY A 105 -26.59 -10.86 -34.45
CA GLY A 105 -26.21 -10.60 -35.83
C GLY A 105 -25.92 -11.93 -36.49
N ALA A 106 -26.94 -12.50 -37.14
CA ALA A 106 -26.83 -13.73 -37.89
C ALA A 106 -26.08 -13.44 -39.18
N GLU A 107 -24.86 -13.98 -39.33
CA GLU A 107 -24.29 -14.25 -40.64
C GLU A 107 -23.39 -15.48 -40.61
N LYS A 108 -23.68 -16.39 -41.54
CA LYS A 108 -23.01 -17.68 -41.76
C LYS A 108 -21.56 -17.44 -42.19
N GLY A 109 -20.62 -18.04 -41.48
CA GLY A 109 -19.23 -18.19 -41.93
C GLY A 109 -18.59 -19.41 -41.27
N ALA A 110 -18.43 -20.48 -42.03
CA ALA A 110 -17.68 -21.65 -41.63
C ALA A 110 -16.18 -21.30 -41.63
N GLY A 111 -15.51 -21.48 -40.49
CA GLY A 111 -14.10 -21.19 -40.33
C GLY A 111 -13.51 -21.91 -39.13
N ASN A 112 -12.70 -22.91 -39.41
CA ASN A 112 -11.95 -23.75 -38.50
C ASN A 112 -10.79 -22.94 -37.86
N SER A 113 -10.69 -22.89 -36.53
CA SER A 113 -9.47 -22.46 -35.85
C SER A 113 -9.35 -23.11 -34.47
N GLY A 114 -8.11 -23.53 -34.18
CA GLY A 114 -7.77 -24.40 -33.07
C GLY A 114 -7.97 -23.74 -31.71
N GLY A 115 -8.30 -24.58 -30.74
CA GLY A 115 -8.31 -24.22 -29.33
C GLY A 115 -6.91 -23.83 -28.86
N ALA A 116 -6.64 -22.53 -28.84
CA ALA A 116 -5.69 -21.96 -27.91
C ALA A 116 -6.42 -21.83 -26.58
N ALA A 117 -6.31 -22.86 -25.73
CA ALA A 117 -6.56 -22.70 -24.32
C ALA A 117 -5.61 -21.59 -23.85
N ALA A 118 -6.17 -20.42 -23.54
CA ALA A 118 -5.47 -19.39 -22.79
C ALA A 118 -5.02 -20.04 -21.48
N ALA A 119 -3.74 -20.43 -21.44
CA ALA A 119 -3.07 -20.76 -20.22
C ALA A 119 -2.99 -19.45 -19.43
N ALA A 120 -4.05 -19.15 -18.68
CA ALA A 120 -3.95 -18.27 -17.53
C ALA A 120 -2.86 -18.89 -16.67
N ALA A 121 -1.67 -18.28 -16.71
CA ALA A 121 -0.55 -18.70 -15.90
C ALA A 121 -1.07 -18.69 -14.46
N ILE A 122 -1.24 -19.89 -13.88
CA ILE A 122 -1.55 -20.03 -12.47
C ILE A 122 -0.29 -19.53 -11.77
N ALA A 123 -0.25 -18.23 -11.51
CA ALA A 123 0.77 -17.61 -10.70
C ALA A 123 0.85 -18.44 -9.40
N SER A 124 2.07 -18.83 -9.04
CA SER A 124 2.30 -19.58 -7.81
C SER A 124 1.56 -18.88 -6.66
N PRO A 125 0.77 -19.60 -5.84
CA PRO A 125 0.04 -18.99 -4.73
C PRO A 125 0.98 -18.30 -3.71
N GLU A 126 2.29 -18.53 -3.80
CA GLU A 126 3.30 -17.90 -2.95
C GLU A 126 3.73 -16.50 -3.43
N ASP A 127 3.41 -16.09 -4.67
CA ASP A 127 3.77 -14.76 -5.20
C ASP A 127 2.75 -13.65 -4.89
N ARG A 128 1.62 -13.98 -4.25
CA ARG A 128 0.54 -13.02 -3.93
C ARG A 128 0.72 -12.28 -2.58
N LEU A 129 1.92 -12.29 -2.01
CA LEU A 129 2.19 -11.54 -0.78
C LEU A 129 2.23 -10.03 -1.08
N CYS A 130 1.15 -9.33 -0.77
CA CYS A 130 1.07 -7.88 -0.80
C CYS A 130 2.13 -7.26 0.11
N ARG A 131 2.86 -6.30 -0.44
CA ARG A 131 3.82 -5.51 0.33
C ARG A 131 3.08 -4.50 1.21
N LEU A 132 3.18 -4.68 2.52
CA LEU A 132 2.56 -3.79 3.49
C LEU A 132 3.52 -2.65 3.89
N ASP A 133 3.04 -1.41 3.86
CA ASP A 133 3.77 -0.27 4.42
C ASP A 133 3.20 0.07 5.80
N THR A 134 4.05 0.03 6.82
CA THR A 134 3.65 0.32 8.21
C THR A 134 4.32 1.59 8.70
N PHE A 135 3.51 2.50 9.27
CA PHE A 135 4.01 3.76 9.83
C PHE A 135 3.46 3.99 11.23
N VAL A 136 4.34 4.42 12.14
CA VAL A 136 3.93 4.87 13.47
C VAL A 136 3.46 6.31 13.39
N VAL A 137 2.18 6.54 13.67
CA VAL A 137 1.55 7.87 13.58
C VAL A 137 1.78 8.66 14.86
N ALA A 138 1.63 8.00 16.01
CA ALA A 138 1.85 8.59 17.32
C ALA A 138 2.39 7.55 18.29
N SER A 139 3.21 7.99 19.25
CA SER A 139 3.77 7.14 20.28
C SER A 139 4.06 7.94 21.57
N ALA A 140 3.92 7.29 22.72
CA ALA A 140 4.26 7.86 24.02
C ALA A 140 5.77 7.80 24.32
N ASP A 141 6.51 6.96 23.59
CA ASP A 141 7.91 6.64 23.89
C ASP A 141 8.90 7.48 23.06
N VAL A 142 8.40 8.40 22.24
CA VAL A 142 9.24 9.31 21.45
C VAL A 142 9.84 10.35 22.39
N PRO A 143 11.18 10.44 22.52
CA PRO A 143 11.79 11.45 23.34
C PRO A 143 11.33 12.85 22.88
N PRO A 144 10.93 13.74 23.80
CA PRO A 144 10.35 15.05 23.43
C PRO A 144 11.32 15.95 22.64
N TRP A 145 12.62 15.65 22.67
CA TRP A 145 13.64 16.36 21.90
C TRP A 145 13.81 15.83 20.47
N ALA A 146 13.35 14.62 20.15
CA ALA A 146 13.40 14.06 18.80
C ALA A 146 12.54 14.84 17.81
N SER A 147 11.51 15.55 18.29
CA SER A 147 10.68 16.44 17.46
C SER A 147 11.30 17.83 17.23
N ARG A 148 12.45 18.15 17.84
CA ARG A 148 13.09 19.48 17.80
C ARG A 148 14.37 19.54 16.98
N THR A 149 14.84 18.43 16.41
CA THR A 149 15.90 18.52 15.40
C THR A 149 15.36 19.33 14.24
N LEU A 150 15.91 20.52 14.05
CA LEU A 150 15.68 21.40 12.90
C LEU A 150 15.63 20.56 11.62
N PRO A 151 14.75 20.86 10.65
CA PRO A 151 14.70 20.16 9.38
C PRO A 151 16.00 20.41 8.63
N THR A 152 17.03 19.61 8.90
CA THR A 152 18.18 19.45 8.03
C THR A 152 17.67 18.75 6.77
N LEU A 153 17.19 19.58 5.84
CA LEU A 153 17.09 19.49 4.36
C LEU A 153 16.70 18.18 3.65
N SER A 154 16.54 17.06 4.34
CA SER A 154 16.19 15.77 3.76
C SER A 154 14.82 15.37 4.27
N PHE A 155 13.82 15.41 3.39
CA PHE A 155 12.48 14.94 3.70
C PHE A 155 12.53 13.40 3.81
N ASN A 156 12.32 12.86 5.00
CA ASN A 156 12.29 11.41 5.17
C ASN A 156 10.88 10.91 4.83
N MET A 157 10.76 9.93 3.92
CA MET A 157 9.49 9.26 3.63
C MET A 157 8.90 8.52 4.83
N ASN A 158 9.69 8.32 5.88
CA ASN A 158 9.20 7.81 7.16
C ASN A 158 8.74 8.98 8.05
N PRO A 159 7.43 9.10 8.32
CA PRO A 159 6.91 10.16 9.17
C PRO A 159 7.47 10.04 10.58
N THR A 160 7.91 11.16 11.15
CA THR A 160 8.29 11.22 12.56
C THR A 160 7.02 11.01 13.41
N PRO A 161 6.99 10.03 14.34
CA PRO A 161 5.81 9.78 15.14
C PRO A 161 5.52 10.96 16.07
N LEU A 162 4.26 11.34 16.21
CA LEU A 162 3.85 12.44 17.10
C LEU A 162 4.00 12.01 18.57
N PRO A 163 4.81 12.71 19.40
CA PRO A 163 4.90 12.40 20.83
C PRO A 163 3.57 12.72 21.51
N MET A 164 2.90 11.69 22.03
CA MET A 164 1.60 11.85 22.68
C MET A 164 1.43 10.82 23.78
N LEU A 165 0.86 11.23 24.92
CA LEU A 165 0.47 10.31 25.99
C LEU A 165 -0.72 9.48 25.54
N LEU A 166 -0.40 8.32 24.97
CA LEU A 166 -1.32 7.27 24.59
C LEU A 166 -1.34 6.26 25.74
N ASN A 167 -2.48 6.15 26.41
CA ASN A 167 -2.70 5.12 27.43
C ASN A 167 -3.87 4.26 26.95
N ARG A 168 -3.54 3.09 26.39
CA ARG A 168 -4.48 2.16 25.75
C ARG A 168 -5.35 2.83 24.68
N PRO A 169 -4.74 3.43 23.64
CA PRO A 169 -5.50 4.04 22.57
C PRO A 169 -6.39 3.03 21.84
N SER A 170 -7.61 3.45 21.49
CA SER A 170 -8.51 2.73 20.58
C SER A 170 -8.98 3.67 19.48
N VAL A 171 -8.89 3.22 18.24
CA VAL A 171 -9.18 4.03 17.06
C VAL A 171 -10.69 4.17 16.88
N LEU A 172 -11.19 5.40 16.86
CA LEU A 172 -12.62 5.69 16.72
C LEU A 172 -13.01 5.89 15.26
N SER A 173 -12.38 6.86 14.58
CA SER A 173 -12.70 7.21 13.19
C SER A 173 -11.65 8.15 12.61
N TYR A 174 -11.78 8.44 11.31
CA TYR A 174 -11.01 9.48 10.63
C TYR A 174 -11.93 10.65 10.30
N HIS A 175 -11.53 11.86 10.67
CA HIS A 175 -12.31 13.07 10.39
C HIS A 175 -11.41 14.26 10.10
N GLY A 176 -11.65 14.94 8.97
CA GLY A 176 -11.00 16.22 8.66
C GLY A 176 -9.48 16.17 8.61
N GLY A 177 -8.89 15.06 8.18
CA GLY A 177 -7.42 14.92 8.15
C GLY A 177 -6.79 14.48 9.48
N SER A 178 -7.60 14.18 10.49
CA SER A 178 -7.16 13.70 11.80
C SER A 178 -7.75 12.34 12.11
N LEU A 179 -6.96 11.50 12.77
CA LEU A 179 -7.41 10.25 13.35
C LEU A 179 -7.93 10.51 14.76
N LEU A 180 -9.19 10.18 15.01
CA LEU A 180 -9.79 10.27 16.34
C LEU A 180 -9.49 8.98 17.11
N VAL A 181 -8.89 9.13 18.28
CA VAL A 181 -8.45 8.02 19.13
C VAL A 181 -8.97 8.25 20.54
N SER A 182 -9.67 7.26 21.08
CA SER A 182 -10.04 7.22 22.49
C SER A 182 -8.85 6.75 23.31
N THR A 183 -8.52 7.44 24.39
CA THR A 183 -7.48 7.03 25.35
C THR A 183 -8.10 6.98 26.74
N ALA A 184 -7.40 6.40 27.72
CA ALA A 184 -7.84 6.47 29.13
C ALA A 184 -8.02 7.91 29.65
N SER A 185 -7.38 8.91 29.01
CA SER A 185 -7.50 10.33 29.36
C SER A 185 -8.62 11.08 28.61
N GLY A 186 -9.35 10.41 27.71
CA GLY A 186 -10.36 11.01 26.84
C GLY A 186 -10.02 10.86 25.36
N VAL A 187 -10.81 11.53 24.51
CA VAL A 187 -10.66 11.49 23.05
C VAL A 187 -9.60 12.49 22.59
N ARG A 188 -8.69 12.03 21.73
CA ARG A 188 -7.64 12.83 21.11
C ARG A 188 -7.76 12.78 19.59
N ALA A 189 -7.42 13.89 18.95
CA ALA A 189 -7.29 13.97 17.50
C ALA A 189 -5.79 13.97 17.15
N ILE A 190 -5.36 12.95 16.41
CA ILE A 190 -3.98 12.82 15.92
C ILE A 190 -3.96 13.37 14.49
N PRO A 191 -3.35 14.54 14.25
CA PRO A 191 -3.34 15.12 12.91
C PRO A 191 -2.41 14.31 12.00
N MET A 192 -2.90 13.91 10.83
CA MET A 192 -2.10 13.22 9.81
C MET A 192 -1.33 14.26 9.01
N LEU A 193 -0.32 14.91 9.60
CA LEU A 193 0.36 16.05 8.98
C LEU A 193 1.28 15.66 7.83
N HIS A 194 1.87 14.46 7.89
CA HIS A 194 2.85 14.04 6.90
C HIS A 194 2.20 13.77 5.54
N PRO A 195 2.75 14.30 4.42
CA PRO A 195 2.20 14.09 3.08
C PRO A 195 1.99 12.62 2.74
N ILE A 196 2.98 11.76 3.02
CA ILE A 196 2.88 10.31 2.73
C ILE A 196 1.69 9.63 3.42
N LEU A 197 1.37 10.05 4.66
CA LEU A 197 0.26 9.49 5.41
C LEU A 197 -1.08 9.94 4.83
N ARG A 198 -1.15 11.19 4.34
CA ARG A 198 -2.35 11.70 3.66
C ARG A 198 -2.54 11.06 2.30
N ILE A 199 -1.47 10.94 1.51
CA ILE A 199 -1.48 10.27 0.21
C ILE A 199 -1.92 8.82 0.41
N GLY A 200 -1.27 8.08 1.31
CA GLY A 200 -1.63 6.70 1.61
C GLY A 200 -3.09 6.54 2.05
N ALA A 201 -3.59 7.40 2.96
CA ALA A 201 -4.98 7.35 3.40
C ALA A 201 -5.97 7.70 2.30
N LEU A 202 -5.65 8.67 1.42
CA LEU A 202 -6.51 9.04 0.29
C LEU A 202 -6.52 7.96 -0.79
N LEU A 203 -5.38 7.32 -1.05
CA LEU A 203 -5.30 6.19 -1.99
C LEU A 203 -6.08 4.99 -1.45
N ALA A 204 -5.91 4.65 -0.17
CA ALA A 204 -6.68 3.59 0.48
C ALA A 204 -8.20 3.85 0.46
N ALA A 205 -8.59 5.13 0.52
CA ALA A 205 -9.98 5.57 0.40
C ALA A 205 -10.50 5.61 -1.06
N GLY A 206 -9.70 5.19 -2.05
CA GLY A 206 -10.07 5.24 -3.47
C GLY A 206 -10.17 6.67 -4.03
N GLN A 207 -9.41 7.61 -3.50
CA GLN A 207 -9.43 9.04 -3.87
C GLN A 207 -8.09 9.53 -4.45
N PRO A 208 -7.57 8.92 -5.54
CA PRO A 208 -6.27 9.29 -6.11
C PRO A 208 -6.22 10.74 -6.58
N GLY A 209 -7.30 11.27 -7.17
CA GLY A 209 -7.35 12.67 -7.61
C GLY A 209 -7.19 13.68 -6.48
N ARG A 210 -7.60 13.34 -5.25
CA ARG A 210 -7.37 14.18 -4.06
C ARG A 210 -5.95 14.03 -3.53
N ALA A 211 -5.36 12.84 -3.67
CA ALA A 211 -3.98 12.56 -3.25
C ALA A 211 -2.96 13.40 -4.05
N ARG A 212 -3.21 13.62 -5.35
CA ARG A 212 -2.34 14.44 -6.23
C ARG A 212 -1.98 15.81 -5.66
N ARG A 213 -2.92 16.46 -4.95
CA ARG A 213 -2.71 17.77 -4.32
C ARG A 213 -1.64 17.78 -3.22
N TRP A 214 -1.23 16.59 -2.76
CA TRP A 214 -0.19 16.42 -1.76
C TRP A 214 1.17 16.07 -2.36
N PHE A 215 1.26 15.84 -3.66
CA PHE A 215 2.54 15.53 -4.32
C PHE A 215 3.47 16.75 -4.28
N ASP A 216 2.92 17.95 -4.51
CA ASP A 216 3.67 19.21 -4.41
C ASP A 216 4.24 19.50 -3.01
N ALA A 217 3.72 18.83 -1.98
CA ALA A 217 4.22 18.96 -0.61
C ALA A 217 5.46 18.08 -0.34
N ILE A 218 5.79 17.18 -1.27
CA ILE A 218 6.97 16.32 -1.22
C ILE A 218 8.04 16.97 -2.12
N PRO A 219 9.29 17.11 -1.65
CA PRO A 219 10.33 17.68 -2.48
C PRO A 219 10.70 16.75 -3.65
N PRO A 220 11.09 17.31 -4.81
CA PRO A 220 11.49 16.54 -6.00
C PRO A 220 12.56 15.46 -5.73
N SER A 221 13.46 15.69 -4.77
CA SER A 221 14.51 14.74 -4.37
C SER A 221 13.97 13.39 -3.91
N ASP A 222 12.74 13.34 -3.42
CA ASP A 222 12.12 12.14 -2.85
C ASP A 222 11.02 11.58 -3.75
N HIS A 223 10.88 12.08 -4.98
CA HIS A 223 9.86 11.61 -5.92
C HIS A 223 10.06 10.14 -6.33
N ASP A 224 11.29 9.65 -6.42
CA ASP A 224 11.57 8.22 -6.68
C ASP A 224 11.02 7.33 -5.56
N ALA A 225 11.20 7.75 -4.30
CA ALA A 225 10.67 7.03 -3.15
C ALA A 225 9.13 7.09 -3.10
N LEU A 226 8.54 8.22 -3.51
CA LEU A 226 7.09 8.35 -3.68
C LEU A 226 6.58 7.48 -4.83
N ALA A 227 7.27 7.42 -5.95
CA ALA A 227 6.91 6.56 -7.09
C ALA A 227 6.89 5.09 -6.68
N ALA A 228 7.92 4.63 -5.97
CA ALA A 228 7.93 3.27 -5.42
C ALA A 228 6.76 3.04 -4.43
N PHE A 229 6.35 4.06 -3.67
CA PHE A 229 5.18 3.98 -2.78
C PHE A 229 3.86 3.91 -3.56
N LEU A 230 3.74 4.62 -4.68
CA LEU A 230 2.58 4.61 -5.58
C LEU A 230 2.49 3.30 -6.37
N GLU A 231 3.62 2.81 -6.89
CA GLU A 231 3.75 1.52 -7.57
C GLU A 231 3.26 0.38 -6.69
N ARG A 232 3.62 0.39 -5.39
CA ARG A 232 3.15 -0.60 -4.42
C ARG A 232 1.64 -0.58 -4.19
N ARG A 233 0.92 0.47 -4.57
CA ARG A 233 -0.55 0.64 -4.42
C ARG A 233 -1.29 0.55 -5.75
N ASP A 234 -0.61 0.03 -6.77
CA ASP A 234 -1.15 -0.11 -8.11
C ASP A 234 -1.61 1.21 -8.76
N VAL A 235 -0.88 2.28 -8.48
CA VAL A 235 -1.11 3.57 -9.14
C VAL A 235 0.18 4.14 -9.75
N PRO A 236 0.94 3.34 -10.54
CA PRO A 236 2.20 3.79 -11.15
C PRO A 236 2.00 4.94 -12.14
N GLU A 237 0.85 5.00 -12.82
CA GLU A 237 0.51 6.06 -13.78
C GLU A 237 0.57 7.46 -13.15
N LEU A 238 0.09 7.59 -11.91
CA LEU A 238 0.15 8.84 -11.15
C LEU A 238 1.59 9.30 -10.93
N ALA A 239 2.51 8.35 -10.73
CA ALA A 239 3.92 8.67 -10.54
C ALA A 239 4.51 9.24 -11.83
N LEU A 240 4.22 8.64 -12.98
CA LEU A 240 4.78 9.04 -14.27
C LEU A 240 4.22 10.39 -14.76
N THR A 241 2.94 10.68 -14.52
CA THR A 241 2.31 11.90 -15.02
C THR A 241 2.52 13.11 -14.10
N ASP A 242 2.43 12.90 -12.78
CA ASP A 242 2.30 14.01 -11.82
C ASP A 242 3.60 14.29 -11.03
N LEU A 243 4.66 13.48 -11.15
CA LEU A 243 5.92 13.68 -10.42
C LEU A 243 7.02 14.26 -11.32
N PRO A 244 7.20 15.60 -11.38
CA PRO A 244 8.22 16.21 -12.25
C PRO A 244 9.66 15.89 -11.83
N GLY A 245 9.88 15.61 -10.55
CA GLY A 245 11.19 15.25 -9.98
C GLY A 245 11.63 13.81 -10.17
N LEU A 246 10.85 12.97 -10.88
CA LEU A 246 11.16 11.55 -11.03
C LEU A 246 12.42 11.34 -11.87
N SER A 247 13.35 10.52 -11.37
CA SER A 247 14.56 10.17 -12.11
C SER A 247 14.20 9.35 -13.35
N LEU A 248 14.99 9.51 -14.42
CA LEU A 248 14.76 8.76 -15.67
C LEU A 248 14.85 7.26 -15.45
N GLU A 249 15.79 6.82 -14.60
CA GLU A 249 15.95 5.42 -14.22
C GLU A 249 14.69 4.88 -13.55
N CYS A 250 14.15 5.61 -12.56
CA CYS A 250 12.92 5.19 -11.86
C CYS A 250 11.72 5.17 -12.82
N SER A 251 11.56 6.16 -13.70
CA SER A 251 10.48 6.17 -14.68
C SER A 251 10.52 4.95 -15.62
N VAL A 252 11.70 4.64 -16.18
CA VAL A 252 11.87 3.49 -17.09
C VAL A 252 11.63 2.18 -16.35
N ASP A 253 12.18 2.03 -15.14
CA ASP A 253 12.02 0.85 -14.30
C ASP A 253 10.54 0.59 -13.94
N VAL A 254 9.79 1.62 -13.57
CA VAL A 254 8.34 1.52 -13.33
C VAL A 254 7.60 1.11 -14.59
N CYS A 255 7.91 1.71 -15.75
CA CYS A 255 7.26 1.35 -17.01
C CYS A 255 7.52 -0.11 -17.40
N LEU A 256 8.76 -0.59 -17.24
CA LEU A 256 9.12 -1.97 -17.57
C LEU A 256 8.49 -2.99 -16.62
N ARG A 257 8.39 -2.68 -15.32
CA ARG A 257 7.78 -3.59 -14.33
C ARG A 257 6.27 -3.72 -14.47
N ARG A 258 5.60 -2.67 -14.94
CA ARG A 258 4.14 -2.59 -15.03
C ARG A 258 3.64 -2.65 -16.48
N ASP A 259 4.50 -3.06 -17.42
CA ASP A 259 4.21 -3.18 -18.85
C ASP A 259 3.55 -1.91 -19.47
N LEU A 260 3.96 -0.72 -19.01
CA LEU A 260 3.43 0.56 -19.49
C LEU A 260 4.16 1.02 -20.77
N THR A 261 3.94 0.29 -21.86
CA THR A 261 4.65 0.51 -23.13
C THR A 261 4.42 1.90 -23.71
N GLU A 262 3.19 2.42 -23.66
CA GLU A 262 2.85 3.76 -24.18
C GLU A 262 3.61 4.87 -23.42
N ALA A 263 3.70 4.76 -22.10
CA ALA A 263 4.44 5.71 -21.28
C ALA A 263 5.95 5.63 -21.54
N LEU A 264 6.47 4.42 -21.77
CA LEU A 264 7.87 4.22 -22.13
C LEU A 264 8.19 4.85 -23.50
N GLU A 265 7.34 4.64 -24.50
CA GLU A 265 7.48 5.25 -25.82
C GLU A 265 7.51 6.78 -25.72
N TYR A 266 6.57 7.36 -24.96
CA TYR A 266 6.54 8.81 -24.72
C TYR A 266 7.83 9.34 -24.07
N ILE A 267 8.39 8.62 -23.09
CA ILE A 267 9.66 9.00 -22.45
C ILE A 267 10.81 8.97 -23.46
N VAL A 268 10.89 7.92 -24.29
CA VAL A 268 11.91 7.75 -25.33
C VAL A 268 11.79 8.85 -26.39
N GLU A 269 10.58 9.18 -26.82
CA GLU A 269 10.32 10.26 -27.77
C GLU A 269 10.69 11.64 -27.20
N THR A 270 10.35 11.90 -25.94
CA THR A 270 10.52 13.22 -25.32
C THR A 270 11.98 13.51 -24.94
N ARG A 271 12.71 12.52 -24.41
CA ARG A 271 14.08 12.70 -23.91
C ARG A 271 15.15 12.21 -24.88
N GLY A 272 14.76 11.47 -25.91
CA GLY A 272 15.68 10.86 -26.87
C GLY A 272 16.39 9.63 -26.31
N THR A 273 16.89 8.79 -27.22
CA THR A 273 17.57 7.54 -26.85
C THR A 273 18.92 7.77 -26.18
N GLU A 274 19.63 8.87 -26.49
CA GLU A 274 20.95 9.16 -25.92
C GLU A 274 20.96 9.34 -24.40
N GLU A 275 19.89 9.88 -23.81
CA GLU A 275 19.79 9.97 -22.34
C GLU A 275 19.53 8.61 -21.70
N LEU A 276 18.76 7.73 -22.35
CA LEU A 276 18.57 6.35 -21.91
C LEU A 276 19.89 5.57 -21.91
N TRP A 277 20.70 5.73 -22.96
CA TRP A 277 22.01 5.06 -23.05
C TRP A 277 22.97 5.49 -21.93
N ARG A 278 22.88 6.75 -21.45
CA ARG A 278 23.70 7.20 -20.31
C ARG A 278 23.29 6.54 -18.99
N VAL A 279 22.01 6.23 -18.82
CA VAL A 279 21.51 5.52 -17.63
C VAL A 279 21.99 4.06 -17.63
N ASP A 280 21.90 3.38 -18.78
CA ASP A 280 22.31 1.97 -18.89
C ASP A 280 23.85 1.81 -18.85
N GLY A 281 24.58 2.74 -19.50
CA GLY A 281 26.05 2.75 -19.56
C GLY A 281 26.75 2.99 -18.22
N GLY A 282 26.06 3.50 -17.20
CA GLY A 282 26.61 3.74 -15.86
C GLY A 282 26.76 2.48 -14.99
N ARG A 283 26.17 1.35 -15.40
CA ARG A 283 26.20 0.07 -14.67
C ARG A 283 27.31 -0.89 -15.12
N GLY A 284 27.98 -0.58 -16.23
CA GLY A 284 29.12 -1.34 -16.71
C GLY A 284 30.39 -0.91 -15.99
N ASP A 285 30.99 -1.82 -15.22
CA ASP A 285 32.30 -1.71 -14.60
C ASP A 285 33.26 -0.88 -15.47
N ALA A 286 33.81 0.20 -14.90
CA ALA A 286 34.96 0.84 -15.49
C ALA A 286 36.06 -0.24 -15.62
N PRO A 287 36.51 -0.59 -16.83
CA PRO A 287 37.63 -1.50 -16.97
C PRO A 287 38.82 -0.85 -16.27
N GLY A 288 39.30 -1.51 -15.21
CA GLY A 288 40.45 -1.08 -14.45
C GLY A 288 41.61 -0.77 -15.38
N GLY A 289 41.98 0.50 -15.46
CA GLY A 289 43.20 0.93 -16.12
C GLY A 289 44.40 0.45 -15.31
N ALA A 290 45.14 -0.49 -15.89
CA ALA A 290 46.53 -0.80 -15.55
C ALA A 290 47.34 -0.82 -16.85
#